data_AF-A0A316TGT2-F1
#
_entry.id   AF-A0A316TGT2-F1
#
_cell.length_a   1.000
_cell.length_b   1.000
_cell.length_c   1.000
_cell.angle_alpha   90.00
_cell.angle_beta   90.00
_cell.angle_gamma   90.00
#
_symmetry.space_group_name_H-M   'P 1'
#
loop_
_entity.id
_entity.type
_entity.pdbx_description
1 polymer ?
#
loop_
_entity_poly.entity_id
_entity_poly.type
_entity_poly.pdbx_seq_one_letter_code
_entity_poly.pdbx_strand_id
1 'polypeptide(L)'
;MTLRHHFSLRATAAGSILGLTAGTAAVLGATAPASAAPIAFDCEVPIVGAKTFDVDLSSDAPATVAPGSSVAPTITSVMTVPEDLAGLMRGVLSIDEIAGTVEAVTLVDGVETPTTLTIPRSDIGDTGPAVLTGTGTLPSFPAGDLGTVHEITAGAQSITMTLFDLDGAPAGTPFAIPCVPGAGESNVIDTIAVKAASTTKVKASYAKNKKTAKATATVTGTAGPTGKVEFKLLRGARQVKKVTVALKSGKAVATFKKVSKKGSYTVKATYQGSATSTGSKGSASFRVR
;
A
#
# COMPACT_ATOMS: atom_id res chain seq x y z
N MET A 1 33.63 2.79 -16.32
CA MET A 1 32.93 4.09 -16.41
C MET A 1 31.48 3.87 -16.04
N THR A 2 31.10 4.21 -14.81
CA THR A 2 29.75 3.97 -14.27
C THR A 2 28.89 5.23 -14.43
N LEU A 3 27.92 5.20 -15.36
CA LEU A 3 26.91 6.24 -15.51
C LEU A 3 25.76 6.00 -14.51
N ARG A 4 25.58 6.94 -13.58
CA ARG A 4 24.38 7.03 -12.73
C ARG A 4 23.34 7.89 -13.43
N HIS A 5 22.20 7.32 -13.79
CA HIS A 5 21.04 8.09 -14.25
C HIS A 5 20.33 8.75 -13.07
N HIS A 6 20.40 10.08 -13.02
CA HIS A 6 19.59 10.91 -12.15
C HIS A 6 18.22 11.16 -12.81
N PHE A 7 17.16 10.54 -12.30
CA PHE A 7 15.79 10.94 -12.61
C PHE A 7 15.50 12.29 -11.94
N SER A 8 15.26 13.32 -12.75
CA SER A 8 14.87 14.66 -12.30
C SER A 8 13.38 14.86 -12.53
N LEU A 9 12.58 14.78 -11.46
CA LEU A 9 11.16 15.10 -11.47
C LEU A 9 10.98 16.62 -11.42
N ARG A 10 10.52 17.21 -12.52
CA ARG A 10 10.07 18.61 -12.58
C ARG A 10 8.65 18.70 -12.01
N ALA A 11 8.50 19.37 -10.88
CA ALA A 11 7.21 19.72 -10.31
C ALA A 11 6.65 20.99 -10.97
N THR A 12 5.53 20.88 -11.67
CA THR A 12 4.73 22.02 -12.14
C THR A 12 3.74 22.43 -11.04
N ALA A 13 3.85 23.67 -10.58
CA ALA A 13 2.88 24.30 -9.69
C ALA A 13 1.89 25.10 -10.54
N ALA A 14 0.61 24.72 -10.50
CA ALA A 14 -0.49 25.55 -11.01
C ALA A 14 -1.46 25.81 -9.85
N GLY A 15 -1.67 27.09 -9.56
CA GLY A 15 -2.50 27.56 -8.46
C GLY A 15 -3.98 27.66 -8.84
N SER A 16 -4.82 27.54 -7.82
CA SER A 16 -6.18 28.08 -7.81
C SER A 16 -6.60 28.35 -6.35
N ILE A 17 -7.16 29.54 -6.14
CA ILE A 17 -7.65 30.07 -4.86
C ILE A 17 -9.19 30.16 -4.95
N LEU A 18 -9.86 29.86 -3.83
CA LEU A 18 -11.14 30.40 -3.32
C LEU A 18 -12.30 29.40 -3.19
N GLY A 19 -12.64 29.14 -1.92
CA GLY A 19 -13.79 28.37 -1.47
C GLY A 19 -13.60 27.78 -0.07
N LEU A 20 -13.33 28.61 0.95
CA LEU A 20 -13.21 28.16 2.36
C LEU A 20 -14.59 27.76 2.93
N THR A 21 -15.08 26.58 2.59
CA THR A 21 -15.87 25.81 3.56
C THR A 21 -14.86 24.93 4.30
N ALA A 22 -14.79 25.08 5.62
CA ALA A 22 -13.91 24.32 6.49
C ALA A 22 -14.39 22.86 6.65
N GLY A 23 -14.70 22.19 5.54
CA GLY A 23 -14.62 20.75 5.47
C GLY A 23 -13.15 20.41 5.34
N THR A 24 -12.52 19.96 6.43
CA THR A 24 -11.23 19.30 6.32
C THR A 24 -11.45 18.04 5.49
N ALA A 25 -11.37 18.16 4.17
CA ALA A 25 -11.10 17.03 3.30
C ALA A 25 -9.81 16.44 3.83
N ALA A 26 -9.93 15.34 4.58
CA ALA A 26 -8.78 14.52 4.84
C ALA A 26 -8.29 14.12 3.45
N VAL A 27 -7.19 14.73 3.01
CA VAL A 27 -6.39 14.16 1.95
C VAL A 27 -5.96 12.82 2.51
N LEU A 28 -6.75 11.79 2.22
CA LEU A 28 -6.33 10.41 2.28
C LEU A 28 -5.19 10.38 1.26
N GLY A 29 -3.96 10.64 1.72
CA GLY A 29 -2.80 10.51 0.87
C GLY A 29 -2.90 9.12 0.28
N ALA A 30 -2.90 9.01 -1.05
CA ALA A 30 -2.84 7.74 -1.74
C ALA A 30 -1.66 6.99 -1.11
N THR A 31 -1.97 6.00 -0.28
CA THR A 31 -0.95 5.11 0.25
C THR A 31 -0.42 4.41 -0.98
N ALA A 32 0.89 4.55 -1.23
CA ALA A 32 1.52 3.75 -2.26
C ALA A 32 1.12 2.28 -2.00
N PRO A 33 0.71 1.53 -3.03
CA PRO A 33 0.37 0.13 -2.86
C PRO A 33 1.52 -0.56 -2.13
N ALA A 34 1.21 -1.38 -1.13
CA ALA A 34 2.21 -2.20 -0.52
C ALA A 34 2.70 -3.17 -1.61
N SER A 35 3.90 -2.94 -2.13
CA SER A 35 4.58 -3.93 -2.96
C SER A 35 5.22 -4.93 -2.00
N ALA A 36 4.86 -6.20 -2.18
CA ALA A 36 5.53 -7.29 -1.50
C ALA A 36 6.99 -7.36 -1.97
N ALA A 37 7.85 -8.01 -1.18
CA ALA A 37 9.11 -8.46 -1.74
C ALA A 37 8.82 -9.40 -2.93
N PRO A 38 9.68 -9.45 -3.97
CA PRO A 38 9.51 -10.44 -5.04
C PRO A 38 9.35 -11.84 -4.46
N ILE A 39 8.39 -12.59 -4.99
CA ILE A 39 8.10 -13.97 -4.60
C ILE A 39 8.76 -14.88 -5.64
N ALA A 40 9.60 -15.81 -5.20
CA ALA A 40 10.17 -16.80 -6.09
C ALA A 40 9.14 -17.86 -6.45
N PHE A 41 9.04 -18.21 -7.73
CA PHE A 41 8.20 -19.29 -8.23
C PHE A 41 9.04 -20.35 -8.92
N ASP A 42 8.92 -21.59 -8.46
CA ASP A 42 9.50 -22.76 -9.10
C ASP A 42 8.55 -23.27 -10.18
N CYS A 43 8.96 -23.13 -11.44
CA CYS A 43 8.16 -23.43 -12.62
C CYS A 43 8.77 -24.59 -13.41
N GLU A 44 7.95 -25.52 -13.90
CA GLU A 44 8.38 -26.58 -14.81
C GLU A 44 8.21 -26.14 -16.27
N VAL A 45 9.28 -25.63 -16.87
CA VAL A 45 9.26 -25.20 -18.28
C VAL A 45 9.47 -26.43 -19.17
N PRO A 46 8.53 -26.80 -20.07
CA PRO A 46 8.56 -28.09 -20.79
C PRO A 46 9.86 -28.39 -21.57
N ILE A 47 10.59 -27.37 -22.02
CA ILE A 47 11.82 -27.52 -22.83
C ILE A 47 13.08 -27.33 -21.98
N VAL A 48 13.03 -26.45 -20.97
CA VAL A 48 14.21 -26.00 -20.22
C VAL A 48 14.31 -26.67 -18.84
N GLY A 49 13.27 -27.41 -18.45
CA GLY A 49 13.15 -28.03 -17.14
C GLY A 49 12.74 -27.04 -16.05
N ALA A 50 13.00 -27.40 -14.80
CA ALA A 50 12.69 -26.57 -13.65
C ALA A 50 13.49 -25.26 -13.67
N LYS A 51 12.80 -24.14 -13.47
CA LYS A 51 13.37 -22.80 -13.39
C LYS A 51 12.68 -22.01 -12.29
N THR A 52 13.44 -21.20 -11.58
CA THR A 52 12.90 -20.26 -10.59
C THR A 52 12.78 -18.88 -11.21
N PHE A 53 11.62 -18.24 -11.02
CA PHE A 53 11.34 -16.89 -11.49
C PHE A 53 11.01 -15.98 -10.31
N ASP A 54 11.63 -14.82 -10.25
CA ASP A 54 11.23 -13.77 -9.32
C ASP A 54 10.04 -13.01 -9.90
N VAL A 55 8.93 -12.98 -9.15
CA VAL A 55 7.70 -12.31 -9.56
C VAL A 55 7.36 -11.22 -8.54
N ASP A 56 7.30 -9.97 -9.00
CA ASP A 56 6.81 -8.85 -8.20
C ASP A 56 5.27 -8.86 -8.27
N LEU A 57 4.66 -9.30 -7.18
CA LEU A 57 3.22 -9.30 -7.01
C LEU A 57 2.80 -8.09 -6.18
N SER A 58 1.85 -7.32 -6.69
CA SER A 58 1.26 -6.20 -5.97
C SER A 58 -0.27 -6.23 -6.09
N SER A 59 -0.92 -5.62 -5.11
CA SER A 59 -2.36 -5.45 -5.07
C SER A 59 -2.72 -3.97 -4.95
N ASP A 60 -3.86 -3.57 -5.52
CA ASP A 60 -4.48 -2.25 -5.26
C ASP A 60 -5.38 -2.27 -4.01
N ALA A 61 -5.34 -3.34 -3.21
CA ALA A 61 -6.12 -3.47 -2.01
C ALA A 61 -5.89 -2.29 -1.04
N PRO A 62 -6.96 -1.72 -0.47
CA PRO A 62 -6.81 -0.70 0.54
C PRO A 62 -6.23 -1.32 1.82
N ALA A 63 -5.17 -0.71 2.37
CA ALA A 63 -4.56 -1.15 3.63
C ALA A 63 -5.56 -1.19 4.82
N THR A 64 -6.65 -0.42 4.75
CA THR A 64 -7.75 -0.50 5.72
C THR A 64 -9.12 -0.37 5.09
N VAL A 65 -10.08 -1.14 5.59
CA VAL A 65 -11.49 -1.10 5.16
C VAL A 65 -12.44 -0.97 6.34
N ALA A 66 -13.66 -0.52 6.09
CA ALA A 66 -14.70 -0.43 7.12
C ALA A 66 -15.30 -1.82 7.39
N PRO A 67 -15.79 -2.10 8.62
CA PRO A 67 -16.48 -3.36 8.88
C PRO A 67 -17.73 -3.50 8.01
N GLY A 68 -17.97 -4.71 7.50
CA GLY A 68 -19.11 -5.04 6.64
C GLY A 68 -19.05 -4.53 5.20
N SER A 69 -17.97 -3.84 4.78
CA SER A 69 -17.77 -3.53 3.36
C SER A 69 -17.33 -4.76 2.55
N SER A 70 -17.39 -4.68 1.22
CA SER A 70 -16.80 -5.67 0.32
C SER A 70 -15.52 -5.15 -0.29
N VAL A 71 -14.56 -6.03 -0.55
CA VAL A 71 -13.27 -5.74 -1.19
C VAL A 71 -13.16 -6.59 -2.46
N ALA A 72 -12.61 -6.05 -3.54
CA ALA A 72 -12.36 -6.76 -4.80
C ALA A 72 -11.10 -6.19 -5.46
N PRO A 73 -9.91 -6.50 -4.93
CA PRO A 73 -8.69 -5.87 -5.40
C PRO A 73 -8.21 -6.45 -6.73
N THR A 74 -7.49 -5.64 -7.49
CA THR A 74 -6.73 -6.02 -8.67
C THR A 74 -5.34 -6.48 -8.23
N ILE A 75 -4.91 -7.63 -8.73
CA ILE A 75 -3.55 -8.14 -8.62
C ILE A 75 -2.79 -7.78 -9.90
N THR A 76 -1.60 -7.22 -9.72
CA THR A 76 -0.63 -7.00 -10.79
C THR A 76 0.58 -7.88 -10.52
N SER A 77 0.98 -8.64 -11.54
CA SER A 77 2.12 -9.54 -11.53
C SER A 77 3.14 -9.05 -12.54
N VAL A 78 4.38 -8.81 -12.12
CA VAL A 78 5.49 -8.48 -13.01
C VAL A 78 6.54 -9.58 -12.91
N MET A 79 6.68 -10.35 -13.98
CA MET A 79 7.65 -11.43 -14.08
C MET A 79 8.79 -10.99 -15.00
N THR A 80 10.03 -11.21 -14.55
CA THR A 80 11.21 -10.99 -15.38
C THR A 80 11.68 -12.32 -15.96
N VAL A 81 11.61 -12.45 -17.28
CA VAL A 81 12.18 -13.58 -18.02
C VAL A 81 13.70 -13.37 -18.12
N PRO A 82 14.51 -14.30 -17.60
CA PRO A 82 15.97 -14.19 -17.66
C PRO A 82 16.51 -14.03 -19.10
N GLU A 83 17.63 -13.32 -19.24
CA GLU A 83 18.22 -12.99 -20.54
C GLU A 83 18.61 -14.23 -21.38
N ASP A 84 19.03 -15.32 -20.73
CA ASP A 84 19.37 -16.57 -21.43
C ASP A 84 18.13 -17.17 -22.13
N LEU A 85 16.98 -17.19 -21.43
CA LEU A 85 15.72 -17.66 -21.98
C LEU A 85 15.17 -16.69 -23.04
N ALA A 86 15.18 -15.39 -22.76
CA ALA A 86 14.77 -14.37 -23.75
C ALA A 86 15.65 -14.41 -25.01
N GLY A 87 16.97 -14.60 -24.84
CA GLY A 87 17.92 -14.79 -25.94
C GLY A 87 17.64 -16.04 -26.76
N LEU A 88 17.29 -17.16 -26.11
CA LEU A 88 16.88 -18.39 -26.79
C LEU A 88 15.61 -18.18 -27.64
N MET A 89 14.61 -17.50 -27.07
CA MET A 89 13.35 -17.20 -27.75
C MET A 89 13.56 -16.35 -29.01
N ARG A 90 14.40 -15.33 -28.91
CA ARG A 90 14.74 -14.46 -30.06
C ARG A 90 15.60 -15.17 -31.10
N GLY A 91 16.71 -15.76 -30.66
CA GLY A 91 17.75 -16.24 -31.56
C GLY A 91 17.43 -17.58 -32.22
N VAL A 92 16.84 -18.51 -31.48
CA VAL A 92 16.60 -19.88 -31.96
C VAL A 92 15.17 -20.07 -32.42
N LEU A 93 14.21 -19.47 -31.71
CA LEU A 93 12.78 -19.65 -31.99
C LEU A 93 12.17 -18.52 -32.83
N SER A 94 12.92 -17.45 -33.10
CA SER A 94 12.47 -16.27 -33.87
C SER A 94 11.17 -15.65 -33.31
N ILE A 95 11.05 -15.63 -31.99
CA ILE A 95 9.92 -15.02 -31.27
C ILE A 95 10.23 -13.56 -30.96
N ASP A 96 9.27 -12.69 -31.22
CA ASP A 96 9.37 -11.24 -30.99
C ASP A 96 8.44 -10.77 -29.86
N GLU A 97 7.26 -11.36 -29.76
CA GLU A 97 6.26 -10.99 -28.77
C GLU A 97 5.71 -12.19 -28.01
N ILE A 98 5.22 -11.92 -26.82
CA ILE A 98 4.67 -12.89 -25.88
C ILE A 98 3.33 -12.37 -25.36
N ALA A 99 2.30 -13.22 -25.32
CA ALA A 99 1.06 -12.96 -24.58
C ALA A 99 0.66 -14.22 -23.81
N GLY A 100 -0.27 -14.10 -22.86
CA GLY A 100 -0.72 -15.29 -22.14
C GLY A 100 -1.78 -15.03 -21.10
N THR A 101 -2.13 -16.10 -20.40
CA THR A 101 -3.01 -16.07 -19.23
C THR A 101 -2.35 -16.86 -18.11
N VAL A 102 -2.51 -16.37 -16.88
CA VAL A 102 -2.11 -17.09 -15.67
C VAL A 102 -3.37 -17.49 -14.93
N GLU A 103 -3.62 -18.79 -14.81
CA GLU A 103 -4.60 -19.31 -13.89
C GLU A 103 -3.92 -19.44 -12.52
N ALA A 104 -4.14 -18.48 -11.65
CA ALA A 104 -3.54 -18.42 -10.32
C ALA A 104 -4.54 -18.84 -9.26
N VAL A 105 -4.07 -19.62 -8.29
CA VAL A 105 -4.74 -19.78 -7.00
C VAL A 105 -4.20 -18.68 -6.10
N THR A 106 -5.01 -17.66 -5.84
CA THR A 106 -4.72 -16.71 -4.74
C THR A 106 -5.43 -17.20 -3.50
N LEU A 107 -4.85 -17.05 -2.31
CA LEU A 107 -5.54 -17.39 -1.07
C LEU A 107 -5.91 -16.11 -0.34
N VAL A 108 -7.16 -16.04 0.12
CA VAL A 108 -7.63 -15.00 1.05
C VAL A 108 -7.88 -15.70 2.38
N ASP A 109 -7.09 -15.37 3.40
CA ASP A 109 -7.11 -16.04 4.71
C ASP A 109 -6.96 -17.58 4.62
N GLY A 110 -6.12 -18.04 3.69
CA GLY A 110 -5.90 -19.46 3.42
C GLY A 110 -7.00 -20.14 2.61
N VAL A 111 -8.03 -19.43 2.17
CA VAL A 111 -9.09 -19.96 1.29
C VAL A 111 -8.71 -19.71 -0.17
N GLU A 112 -8.58 -20.80 -0.94
CA GLU A 112 -8.29 -20.74 -2.37
C GLU A 112 -9.37 -19.96 -3.14
N THR A 113 -8.90 -18.98 -3.90
CA THR A 113 -9.69 -18.06 -4.70
C THR A 113 -9.10 -18.06 -6.12
N PRO A 114 -9.65 -18.87 -7.05
CA PRO A 114 -9.19 -18.91 -8.42
C PRO A 114 -9.27 -17.53 -9.07
N THR A 115 -8.19 -17.12 -9.72
CA THR A 115 -8.04 -15.81 -10.35
C THR A 115 -7.31 -15.96 -11.67
N THR A 116 -7.82 -15.32 -12.72
CA THR A 116 -7.14 -15.27 -14.02
C THR A 116 -6.44 -13.94 -14.18
N LEU A 117 -5.13 -13.97 -14.41
CA LEU A 117 -4.37 -12.80 -14.80
C LEU A 117 -4.15 -12.84 -16.31
N THR A 118 -4.34 -11.72 -16.99
CA THR A 118 -4.10 -11.60 -18.42
C THR A 118 -2.77 -10.91 -18.65
N ILE A 119 -1.88 -11.54 -19.40
CA ILE A 119 -0.62 -10.96 -19.88
C ILE A 119 -0.90 -10.42 -21.28
N PRO A 120 -0.98 -9.09 -21.46
CA PRO A 120 -1.15 -8.52 -22.78
C PRO A 120 0.08 -8.82 -23.63
N ARG A 121 -0.12 -8.81 -24.95
CA ARG A 121 0.96 -8.96 -25.91
C ARG A 121 2.05 -7.93 -25.63
N SER A 122 3.27 -8.42 -25.43
CA SER A 122 4.42 -7.66 -24.99
C SER A 122 5.65 -8.08 -25.79
N ASP A 123 6.45 -7.10 -26.18
CA ASP A 123 7.72 -7.26 -26.91
C ASP A 123 8.81 -7.83 -25.98
N ILE A 124 9.59 -8.81 -26.45
CA ILE A 124 10.71 -9.43 -25.70
C ILE A 124 11.93 -8.49 -25.64
N GLY A 125 11.97 -7.47 -26.48
CA GLY A 125 13.07 -6.54 -26.71
C GLY A 125 14.14 -7.15 -27.61
N ASP A 126 15.07 -6.34 -28.14
CA ASP A 126 16.19 -6.87 -28.94
C ASP A 126 17.30 -7.51 -28.08
N THR A 127 17.45 -7.08 -26.82
CA THR A 127 18.51 -7.52 -25.91
C THR A 127 18.03 -7.58 -24.45
N GLY A 128 18.80 -8.23 -23.57
CA GLY A 128 18.51 -8.26 -22.14
C GLY A 128 17.34 -9.15 -21.72
N PRO A 129 16.94 -9.10 -20.44
CA PRO A 129 15.76 -9.81 -19.93
C PRO A 129 14.47 -9.20 -20.46
N ALA A 130 13.42 -10.01 -20.60
CA ALA A 130 12.09 -9.54 -20.97
C ALA A 130 11.21 -9.37 -19.73
N VAL A 131 10.31 -8.40 -19.73
CA VAL A 131 9.40 -8.13 -18.61
C VAL A 131 7.97 -8.39 -19.06
N LEU A 132 7.29 -9.30 -18.37
CA LEU A 132 5.91 -9.65 -18.62
C LEU A 132 5.04 -9.14 -17.48
N THR A 133 4.01 -8.36 -17.80
CA THR A 133 3.06 -7.84 -16.81
C THR A 133 1.71 -8.51 -16.98
N GLY A 134 1.19 -9.16 -15.95
CA GLY A 134 -0.16 -9.72 -15.92
C GLY A 134 -1.05 -8.96 -14.94
N THR A 135 -2.33 -8.78 -15.27
CA THR A 135 -3.32 -8.20 -14.33
C THR A 135 -4.58 -9.04 -14.25
N GLY A 136 -5.16 -9.13 -13.06
CA GLY A 136 -6.42 -9.84 -12.81
C GLY A 136 -7.13 -9.28 -11.58
N THR A 137 -8.44 -9.45 -11.48
CA THR A 137 -9.24 -8.96 -10.33
C THR A 137 -9.67 -10.15 -9.48
N LEU A 138 -9.41 -10.08 -8.17
CA LEU A 138 -9.93 -11.08 -7.23
C LEU A 138 -11.47 -10.98 -7.17
N PRO A 139 -12.19 -12.11 -7.08
CA PRO A 139 -13.58 -12.13 -6.67
C PRO A 139 -13.81 -11.32 -5.39
N SER A 140 -14.96 -10.65 -5.30
CA SER A 140 -15.22 -9.83 -4.12
C SER A 140 -15.45 -10.68 -2.87
N PHE A 141 -14.85 -10.26 -1.75
CA PHE A 141 -15.03 -10.89 -0.45
C PHE A 141 -15.42 -9.86 0.63
N PRO A 142 -16.18 -10.27 1.66
CA PRO A 142 -16.56 -9.38 2.74
C PRO A 142 -15.37 -9.08 3.66
N ALA A 143 -15.26 -7.82 4.08
CA ALA A 143 -14.26 -7.38 5.05
C ALA A 143 -14.49 -7.94 6.47
N GLY A 144 -15.65 -8.51 6.78
CA GLY A 144 -15.93 -9.05 8.11
C GLY A 144 -15.97 -7.99 9.23
N ASP A 145 -15.61 -8.44 10.44
CA ASP A 145 -15.75 -7.69 11.68
C ASP A 145 -14.56 -6.80 12.01
N LEU A 146 -14.79 -5.81 12.88
CA LEU A 146 -13.74 -4.91 13.37
C LEU A 146 -12.56 -5.66 14.00
N GLY A 147 -11.36 -5.29 13.59
CA GLY A 147 -10.12 -5.88 14.09
C GLY A 147 -9.67 -7.12 13.31
N THR A 148 -10.48 -7.63 12.38
CA THR A 148 -10.05 -8.64 11.40
C THR A 148 -8.92 -8.07 10.55
N VAL A 149 -7.97 -8.92 10.19
CA VAL A 149 -6.92 -8.62 9.21
C VAL A 149 -6.98 -9.73 8.19
N HIS A 150 -7.26 -9.37 6.93
CA HIS A 150 -7.20 -10.30 5.82
C HIS A 150 -5.78 -10.38 5.30
N GLU A 151 -5.32 -11.58 5.00
CA GLU A 151 -4.05 -11.83 4.33
C GLU A 151 -4.33 -12.35 2.92
N ILE A 152 -3.75 -11.69 1.91
CA ILE A 152 -3.80 -12.14 0.52
C ILE A 152 -2.44 -12.77 0.21
N THR A 153 -2.41 -14.06 -0.12
CA THR A 153 -1.18 -14.77 -0.43
C THR A 153 -1.22 -15.40 -1.82
N ALA A 154 -0.05 -15.49 -2.46
CA ALA A 154 0.10 -16.23 -3.70
C ALA A 154 0.10 -17.74 -3.44
N GLY A 155 -0.63 -18.50 -4.26
CA GLY A 155 -0.63 -19.96 -4.31
C GLY A 155 -0.06 -20.48 -5.62
N ALA A 156 -0.37 -21.74 -5.95
CA ALA A 156 0.04 -22.37 -7.20
C ALA A 156 -0.55 -21.66 -8.43
N GLN A 157 0.19 -21.69 -9.54
CA GLN A 157 -0.19 -21.03 -10.79
C GLN A 157 0.02 -21.97 -11.98
N SER A 158 -0.81 -21.81 -13.00
CA SER A 158 -0.65 -22.43 -14.31
C SER A 158 -0.60 -21.33 -15.36
N ILE A 159 0.58 -21.12 -15.94
CA ILE A 159 0.81 -20.09 -16.94
C ILE A 159 0.60 -20.70 -18.33
N THR A 160 -0.34 -20.16 -19.11
CA THR A 160 -0.53 -20.50 -20.52
C THR A 160 0.05 -19.39 -21.39
N MET A 161 1.06 -19.72 -22.18
CA MET A 161 1.76 -18.75 -23.03
C MET A 161 1.49 -18.98 -24.51
N THR A 162 1.32 -17.88 -25.24
CA THR A 162 1.31 -17.83 -26.70
C THR A 162 2.51 -17.00 -27.15
N LEU A 163 3.33 -17.59 -28.02
CA LEU A 163 4.49 -16.95 -28.60
C LEU A 163 4.13 -16.42 -29.98
N PHE A 164 4.68 -15.28 -30.38
CA PHE A 164 4.45 -14.69 -31.69
C PHE A 164 5.78 -14.46 -32.41
N ASP A 165 5.82 -14.81 -33.69
CA ASP A 165 6.97 -14.55 -34.56
C ASP A 165 7.08 -13.06 -34.97
N LEU A 166 8.09 -12.75 -35.77
CA LEU A 166 8.36 -11.40 -36.30
C LEU A 166 7.25 -10.85 -37.23
N ASP A 167 6.44 -11.73 -37.83
CA ASP A 167 5.26 -11.33 -38.62
C ASP A 167 4.02 -11.15 -37.74
N GLY A 168 4.19 -11.41 -36.44
CA GLY A 168 3.18 -11.32 -35.41
C GLY A 168 2.17 -12.47 -35.42
N ALA A 169 2.47 -13.56 -36.12
CA ALA A 169 1.66 -14.77 -36.15
C ALA A 169 1.99 -15.69 -34.96
N PRO A 170 1.02 -16.46 -34.44
CA PRO A 170 1.30 -17.42 -33.37
C PRO A 170 2.33 -18.47 -33.79
N ALA A 171 3.43 -18.55 -33.05
CA ALA A 171 4.50 -19.51 -33.25
C ALA A 171 4.26 -20.76 -32.39
N GLY A 172 3.55 -21.74 -32.96
CA GLY A 172 3.26 -23.03 -32.32
C GLY A 172 1.95 -23.05 -31.52
N THR A 173 1.74 -24.13 -30.77
CA THR A 173 0.57 -24.30 -29.89
C THR A 173 0.84 -23.72 -28.51
N PRO A 174 -0.14 -23.05 -27.87
CA PRO A 174 -0.01 -22.64 -26.47
C PRO A 174 0.35 -23.82 -25.57
N PHE A 175 1.17 -23.55 -24.55
CA PHE A 175 1.63 -24.55 -23.60
C PHE A 175 1.46 -24.03 -22.17
N ALA A 176 1.23 -24.97 -21.24
CA ALA A 176 1.07 -24.68 -19.83
C ALA A 176 2.42 -24.86 -19.09
N ILE A 177 2.70 -23.96 -18.16
CA ILE A 177 3.86 -23.97 -17.27
C ILE A 177 3.30 -23.97 -15.84
N PRO A 178 3.29 -25.11 -15.13
CA PRO A 178 2.90 -25.13 -13.74
C PRO A 178 4.01 -24.47 -12.91
N CYS A 179 3.60 -23.62 -11.98
CA CYS A 179 4.47 -22.87 -11.08
C CYS A 179 3.95 -22.98 -9.65
N VAL A 180 4.84 -23.15 -8.68
CA VAL A 180 4.52 -23.11 -7.25
C VAL A 180 5.41 -22.08 -6.55
N PRO A 181 4.90 -21.36 -5.53
CA PRO A 181 5.76 -20.51 -4.72
C PRO A 181 6.90 -21.30 -4.07
N GLY A 182 8.09 -20.70 -4.01
CA GLY A 182 9.28 -21.31 -3.41
C GLY A 182 9.07 -21.67 -1.94
N ALA A 183 9.63 -22.79 -1.51
CA ALA A 183 9.48 -23.26 -0.14
C ALA A 183 10.24 -22.38 0.86
N GLY A 184 9.58 -22.01 1.96
CA GLY A 184 10.20 -21.27 3.07
C GLY A 184 10.24 -19.74 2.90
N GLU A 185 9.70 -19.21 1.80
CA GLU A 185 9.57 -17.78 1.57
C GLU A 185 8.17 -17.26 1.94
N SER A 186 8.06 -15.94 2.11
CA SER A 186 6.77 -15.29 2.36
C SER A 186 6.02 -15.10 1.06
N ASN A 187 4.85 -15.74 0.94
CA ASN A 187 3.98 -15.58 -0.23
C ASN A 187 2.91 -14.49 -0.03
N VAL A 188 3.05 -13.66 1.01
CA VAL A 188 2.10 -12.58 1.31
C VAL A 188 2.23 -11.48 0.25
N ILE A 189 1.14 -11.24 -0.47
CA ILE A 189 0.99 -10.15 -1.44
C ILE A 189 0.58 -8.87 -0.72
N ASP A 190 -0.49 -8.92 0.09
CA ASP A 190 -0.98 -7.75 0.83
C ASP A 190 -1.76 -8.14 2.10
N THR A 191 -1.96 -7.17 2.99
CA THR A 191 -2.79 -7.31 4.19
C THR A 191 -3.81 -6.17 4.30
N ILE A 192 -5.05 -6.53 4.62
CA ILE A 192 -6.16 -5.57 4.73
C ILE A 192 -6.69 -5.57 6.15
N ALA A 193 -6.55 -4.45 6.86
CA ALA A 193 -7.04 -4.35 8.24
C ALA A 193 -8.44 -3.71 8.32
N VAL A 194 -9.32 -4.30 9.10
CA VAL A 194 -10.73 -3.87 9.20
C VAL A 194 -10.88 -2.93 10.38
N LYS A 195 -11.04 -1.62 10.09
CA LYS A 195 -10.99 -0.54 11.08
C LYS A 195 -12.15 0.43 10.93
N ALA A 196 -12.67 0.89 12.06
CA ALA A 196 -13.61 2.00 12.09
C ALA A 196 -12.90 3.34 11.94
N ALA A 197 -13.57 4.30 11.29
CA ALA A 197 -13.10 5.68 11.28
C ALA A 197 -13.10 6.28 12.71
N SER A 198 -12.13 7.15 12.99
CA SER A 198 -12.09 7.94 14.22
C SER A 198 -12.01 9.44 13.95
N THR A 199 -12.41 10.25 14.92
CA THR A 199 -12.27 11.71 14.90
C THR A 199 -11.61 12.20 16.18
N THR A 200 -10.68 13.15 16.06
CA THR A 200 -9.99 13.75 17.21
C THR A 200 -10.37 15.23 17.34
N LYS A 201 -11.03 15.60 18.44
CA LYS A 201 -11.31 16.99 18.81
C LYS A 201 -10.32 17.46 19.87
N VAL A 202 -9.77 18.66 19.74
CA VAL A 202 -8.77 19.20 20.68
C VAL A 202 -9.29 20.47 21.34
N LYS A 203 -9.10 20.58 22.65
CA LYS A 203 -9.26 21.81 23.42
C LYS A 203 -7.94 22.17 24.07
N ALA A 204 -7.57 23.44 24.06
CA ALA A 204 -6.36 23.93 24.71
C ALA A 204 -6.68 25.15 25.58
N SER A 205 -6.03 25.24 26.73
CA SER A 205 -6.12 26.38 27.64
C SER A 205 -4.76 26.71 28.23
N TYR A 206 -4.57 27.98 28.63
CA TYR A 206 -3.33 28.47 29.20
C TYR A 206 -3.58 29.12 30.56
N ALA A 207 -2.85 28.68 31.58
CA ALA A 207 -2.87 29.25 32.92
C ALA A 207 -1.65 30.14 33.12
N LYS A 208 -1.85 31.47 33.02
CA LYS A 208 -0.78 32.49 33.10
C LYS A 208 0.06 32.37 34.37
N ASN A 209 -0.59 32.26 35.53
CA ASN A 209 0.08 32.20 36.84
C ASN A 209 0.99 30.97 36.97
N LYS A 210 0.66 29.87 36.28
CA LYS A 210 1.43 28.62 36.30
C LYS A 210 2.35 28.46 35.10
N LYS A 211 2.35 29.42 34.15
CA LYS A 211 3.06 29.35 32.86
C LYS A 211 2.89 27.97 32.19
N THR A 212 1.67 27.45 32.23
CA THR A 212 1.34 26.07 31.86
C THR A 212 0.19 26.06 30.88
N ALA A 213 0.34 25.34 29.77
CA ALA A 213 -0.74 25.07 28.84
C ALA A 213 -1.25 23.64 29.03
N LYS A 214 -2.57 23.47 29.09
CA LYS A 214 -3.24 22.17 29.16
C LYS A 214 -3.95 21.92 27.83
N ALA A 215 -3.72 20.77 27.24
CA ALA A 215 -4.43 20.31 26.05
C ALA A 215 -5.18 19.03 26.37
N THR A 216 -6.42 18.92 25.89
CA THR A 216 -7.24 17.71 25.98
C THR A 216 -7.66 17.33 24.57
N ALA A 217 -7.31 16.11 24.16
CA ALA A 217 -7.84 15.50 22.96
C ALA A 217 -8.98 14.55 23.37
N THR A 218 -10.11 14.64 22.68
CA THR A 218 -11.20 13.67 22.74
C THR A 218 -11.24 12.94 21.41
N VAL A 219 -11.04 11.63 21.44
CA VAL A 219 -11.10 10.75 20.28
C VAL A 219 -12.41 9.99 20.33
N THR A 220 -13.17 10.04 19.24
CA THR A 220 -14.47 9.37 19.09
C THR A 220 -14.46 8.46 17.87
N GLY A 221 -15.18 7.34 17.95
CA GLY A 221 -15.35 6.37 16.86
C GLY A 221 -16.27 5.25 17.32
N THR A 222 -16.88 4.52 16.39
CA THR A 222 -17.83 3.44 16.71
C THR A 222 -17.16 2.27 17.41
N ALA A 223 -15.87 2.00 17.12
CA ALA A 223 -15.10 0.92 17.70
C ALA A 223 -14.56 1.16 19.12
N GLY A 224 -14.88 2.30 19.76
CA GLY A 224 -14.31 2.67 21.06
C GLY A 224 -12.77 2.84 21.00
N PRO A 225 -12.25 3.94 20.42
CA PRO A 225 -10.82 4.11 20.16
C PRO A 225 -9.92 3.91 21.40
N THR A 226 -8.78 3.24 21.21
CA THR A 226 -7.78 2.92 22.25
C THR A 226 -6.37 3.31 21.78
N GLY A 227 -5.35 3.28 22.65
CA GLY A 227 -3.96 3.54 22.22
C GLY A 227 -3.41 4.88 22.71
N LYS A 228 -2.69 5.62 21.87
CA LYS A 228 -1.94 6.83 22.27
C LYS A 228 -2.23 8.02 21.37
N VAL A 229 -2.18 9.21 21.97
CA VAL A 229 -2.28 10.50 21.28
C VAL A 229 -0.97 11.27 21.46
N GLU A 230 -0.38 11.66 20.33
CA GLU A 230 0.79 12.52 20.28
C GLU A 230 0.35 13.99 20.22
N PHE A 231 0.77 14.80 21.18
CA PHE A 231 0.56 16.24 21.19
C PHE A 231 1.84 16.99 20.82
N LYS A 232 1.77 17.84 19.80
CA LYS A 232 2.82 18.80 19.43
C LYS A 232 2.37 20.21 19.76
N LEU A 233 3.14 20.92 20.58
CA LEU A 233 2.97 22.35 20.84
C LEU A 233 3.86 23.14 19.89
N LEU A 234 3.26 24.00 19.08
CA LEU A 234 3.93 24.85 18.09
C LEU A 234 3.77 26.33 18.46
N ARG A 235 4.77 27.13 18.09
CA ARG A 235 4.73 28.59 18.08
C ARG A 235 5.02 29.07 16.68
N GLY A 236 4.00 29.51 15.96
CA GLY A 236 4.05 29.58 14.49
C GLY A 236 4.26 28.18 13.91
N ALA A 237 5.19 28.04 12.95
CA ALA A 237 5.53 26.74 12.35
C ALA A 237 6.50 25.90 13.21
N ARG A 238 7.19 26.49 14.19
CA ARG A 238 8.23 25.82 14.96
C ARG A 238 7.63 24.97 16.08
N GLN A 239 7.95 23.67 16.09
CA GLN A 239 7.67 22.79 17.22
C GLN A 239 8.49 23.20 18.44
N VAL A 240 7.83 23.42 19.57
CA VAL A 240 8.45 23.81 20.84
C VAL A 240 8.53 22.62 21.80
N LYS A 241 7.48 21.79 21.84
CA LYS A 241 7.41 20.58 22.67
C LYS A 241 6.59 19.48 22.01
N LYS A 242 6.86 18.23 22.37
CA LYS A 242 6.11 17.04 21.99
C LYS A 242 5.90 16.15 23.22
N VAL A 243 4.70 15.61 23.40
CA VAL A 243 4.35 14.67 24.48
C VAL A 243 3.38 13.63 23.93
N THR A 244 3.57 12.37 24.28
CA THR A 244 2.64 11.29 23.93
C THR A 244 1.92 10.80 25.17
N VAL A 245 0.60 10.69 25.12
CA VAL A 245 -0.26 10.33 26.26
C VAL A 245 -1.19 9.19 25.86
N ALA A 246 -1.36 8.20 26.73
CA ALA A 246 -2.33 7.13 26.53
C ALA A 246 -3.77 7.67 26.54
N LEU A 247 -4.61 7.13 25.67
CA LEU A 247 -6.04 7.41 25.61
C LEU A 247 -6.74 6.62 26.71
N LYS A 248 -7.50 7.31 27.57
CA LYS A 248 -8.34 6.70 28.61
C LYS A 248 -9.78 7.15 28.41
N SER A 249 -10.68 6.21 28.15
CA SER A 249 -12.10 6.48 27.90
C SER A 249 -12.31 7.57 26.82
N GLY A 250 -11.62 7.42 25.68
CA GLY A 250 -11.67 8.38 24.58
C GLY A 250 -11.03 9.74 24.85
N LYS A 251 -10.30 9.93 25.96
CA LYS A 251 -9.65 11.21 26.31
C LYS A 251 -8.16 11.06 26.59
N ALA A 252 -7.37 12.00 26.09
CA ALA A 252 -5.94 12.13 26.40
C ALA A 252 -5.64 13.57 26.83
N VAL A 253 -4.85 13.76 27.88
CA VAL A 253 -4.58 15.08 28.45
C VAL A 253 -3.08 15.32 28.54
N ALA A 254 -2.60 16.34 27.84
CA ALA A 254 -1.20 16.77 27.88
C ALA A 254 -1.06 18.09 28.64
N THR A 255 0.00 18.22 29.42
CA THR A 255 0.34 19.46 30.15
C THR A 255 1.73 19.93 29.78
N PHE A 256 1.82 21.12 29.19
CA PHE A 256 3.07 21.76 28.80
C PHE A 256 3.47 22.82 29.82
N LYS A 257 4.48 22.52 30.64
CA LYS A 257 5.05 23.48 31.61
C LYS A 257 6.01 24.46 30.92
N LYS A 258 6.36 25.58 31.56
CA LYS A 258 7.34 26.58 31.08
C LYS A 258 6.98 27.21 29.72
N VAL A 259 5.70 27.49 29.50
CA VAL A 259 5.20 28.19 28.30
C VAL A 259 5.10 29.68 28.63
N SER A 260 6.22 30.42 28.51
CA SER A 260 6.31 31.81 28.97
C SER A 260 6.46 32.84 27.86
N LYS A 261 6.98 32.46 26.69
CA LYS A 261 7.19 33.41 25.58
C LYS A 261 5.83 33.85 25.06
N LYS A 262 5.59 35.17 25.00
CA LYS A 262 4.36 35.75 24.46
C LYS A 262 4.16 35.34 23.00
N GLY A 263 2.89 35.28 22.58
CA GLY A 263 2.52 34.98 21.20
C GLY A 263 1.39 33.96 21.07
N SER A 264 1.06 33.64 19.81
CA SER A 264 0.09 32.59 19.48
C SER A 264 0.76 31.22 19.47
N TYR A 265 0.09 30.24 20.06
CA TYR A 265 0.49 28.84 20.08
C TYR A 265 -0.62 27.97 19.50
N THR A 266 -0.22 26.89 18.85
CA THR A 266 -1.12 25.85 18.35
C THR A 266 -0.71 24.51 18.95
N VAL A 267 -1.67 23.75 19.45
CA VAL A 267 -1.50 22.36 19.81
C VAL A 267 -2.10 21.51 18.71
N LYS A 268 -1.27 20.65 18.09
CA LYS A 268 -1.74 19.59 17.20
C LYS A 268 -1.76 18.28 17.98
N ALA A 269 -2.87 17.57 17.97
CA ALA A 269 -2.99 16.23 18.51
C ALA A 269 -3.15 15.23 17.35
N THR A 270 -2.35 14.17 17.36
CA THR A 270 -2.41 13.07 16.40
C THR A 270 -2.71 11.79 17.15
N TYR A 271 -3.90 11.24 16.93
CA TYR A 271 -4.24 9.89 17.31
C TYR A 271 -3.71 8.93 16.23
N GLN A 272 -2.85 7.99 16.61
CA GLN A 272 -2.15 7.11 15.67
C GLN A 272 -3.02 5.94 15.17
N GLY A 273 -4.25 5.80 15.68
CA GLY A 273 -5.08 4.63 15.44
C GLY A 273 -4.83 3.51 16.44
N SER A 274 -5.54 2.40 16.24
CA SER A 274 -5.41 1.14 16.98
C SER A 274 -5.64 -0.04 16.03
N ALA A 275 -5.75 -1.26 16.58
CA ALA A 275 -6.16 -2.43 15.82
C ALA A 275 -7.55 -2.26 15.17
N THR A 276 -8.46 -1.54 15.82
CA THR A 276 -9.88 -1.42 15.40
C THR A 276 -10.27 -0.03 14.94
N SER A 277 -9.38 0.97 15.01
CA SER A 277 -9.69 2.36 14.64
C SER A 277 -8.59 2.98 13.80
N THR A 278 -8.97 3.70 12.74
CA THR A 278 -8.02 4.49 11.94
C THR A 278 -7.51 5.69 12.71
N GLY A 279 -6.31 6.18 12.36
CA GLY A 279 -5.74 7.38 12.95
C GLY A 279 -6.52 8.65 12.59
N SER A 280 -6.45 9.67 13.45
CA SER A 280 -7.08 10.96 13.20
C SER A 280 -6.30 12.11 13.83
N LYS A 281 -6.57 13.34 13.40
CA LYS A 281 -5.84 14.54 13.84
C LYS A 281 -6.82 15.62 14.26
N GLY A 282 -6.39 16.46 15.20
CA GLY A 282 -7.12 17.68 15.58
C GLY A 282 -6.15 18.76 16.04
N SER A 283 -6.63 20.00 16.14
CA SER A 283 -5.80 21.10 16.63
C SER A 283 -6.60 22.16 17.37
N ALA A 284 -5.92 22.89 18.25
CA ALA A 284 -6.48 24.04 18.97
C ALA A 284 -5.41 25.10 19.19
N SER A 285 -5.79 26.38 19.13
CA SER A 285 -4.88 27.51 19.34
C SER A 285 -5.19 28.27 20.62
N PHE A 286 -4.17 28.87 21.23
CA PHE A 286 -4.31 29.75 22.39
C PHE A 286 -3.23 30.84 22.37
N ARG A 287 -3.44 31.94 23.10
CA ARG A 287 -2.50 33.07 23.15
C ARG A 287 -1.90 33.23 24.54
N VAL A 288 -0.58 33.44 24.59
CA VAL A 288 0.16 33.81 25.80
C VAL A 288 0.33 35.33 25.81
N ARG A 289 -0.18 35.97 26.87
CA ARG A 289 -0.16 37.43 27.08
C ARG A 289 0.84 37.83 28.16
#